data_AF-A0AAJ1ALI2-F1
#
_entry.id   AF-A0AAJ1ALI2-F1
#
_cell.length_a   1.000
_cell.length_b   1.000
_cell.length_c   1.000
_cell.angle_alpha   90.00
_cell.angle_beta   90.00
_cell.angle_gamma   90.00
#
_symmetry.space_group_name_H-M   'P 1'
#
loop_
_entity.id
_entity.type
_entity.pdbx_description
1 polymer ?
#
loop_
_entity_poly.entity_id
_entity_poly.type
_entity_poly.pdbx_seq_one_letter_code
_entity_poly.pdbx_strand_id
1 'polypeptide(L)'
;MATIIEYTDRKKPANSYPKRIVSPLTPGACCCSKMEQIGVEQHEEGWSFIYKRCKKCGFSVRHVTARSPQLLTKKGSRFEYKELTGFHN
;
A
#
# COMPACT_ATOMS: atom_id res chain seq x y z
N MET A 1 -6.79 -7.32 -8.48
CA MET A 1 -5.62 -7.01 -7.63
C MET A 1 -5.27 -8.20 -6.76
N ALA A 2 -4.39 -9.07 -7.25
CA ALA A 2 -3.81 -10.13 -6.42
C ALA A 2 -2.74 -9.51 -5.51
N THR A 3 -2.67 -9.92 -4.25
CA THR A 3 -1.59 -9.53 -3.32
C THR A 3 -0.65 -10.72 -3.12
N ILE A 4 0.65 -10.45 -2.92
CA ILE A 4 1.62 -11.49 -2.57
C ILE A 4 1.50 -11.92 -1.08
N ILE A 5 0.62 -11.26 -0.32
CA ILE A 5 0.38 -11.57 1.10
C ILE A 5 -0.59 -12.74 1.22
N GLU A 6 -0.10 -13.85 1.77
CA GLU A 6 -0.94 -14.93 2.29
C GLU A 6 -1.26 -14.66 3.75
N TYR A 7 -2.53 -14.46 4.05
CA TYR A 7 -3.01 -14.34 5.43
C TYR A 7 -3.33 -15.72 6.00
N THR A 8 -2.58 -16.15 7.00
CA THR A 8 -2.81 -17.43 7.68
C THR A 8 -2.13 -17.46 9.04
N ASP A 9 -2.83 -17.99 10.05
CA ASP A 9 -2.23 -18.29 11.36
C ASP A 9 -1.70 -19.74 11.43
N ARG A 10 -1.86 -20.53 10.36
CA ARG A 10 -1.38 -21.91 10.29
C ARG A 10 0.12 -22.03 10.02
N LYS A 11 0.76 -20.95 9.57
CA LYS A 11 2.18 -20.89 9.23
C LYS A 11 2.84 -19.77 10.03
N LYS A 12 4.12 -19.95 10.34
CA LYS A 12 4.90 -18.87 10.96
C LYS A 12 4.96 -17.67 10.01
N PRO A 13 4.83 -16.43 10.52
CA PRO A 13 4.97 -15.24 9.70
C PRO A 13 6.35 -15.21 9.04
N ALA A 14 6.37 -15.07 7.71
CA ALA A 14 7.61 -15.11 6.92
C ALA A 14 7.61 -13.99 5.87
N ASN A 15 8.78 -13.43 5.61
CA ASN A 15 8.99 -12.46 4.54
C ASN A 15 9.84 -13.08 3.44
N SER A 16 9.24 -13.36 2.29
CA SER A 16 9.92 -13.82 1.08
C SER A 16 9.65 -12.85 -0.08
N TYR A 17 9.50 -11.56 0.23
CA TYR A 17 9.37 -10.50 -0.75
C TYR A 17 10.52 -10.57 -1.78
N PRO A 18 10.26 -10.39 -3.09
CA PRO A 18 8.99 -9.96 -3.70
C PRO A 18 8.02 -11.11 -4.02
N LYS A 19 8.38 -12.37 -3.77
CA LYS A 19 7.60 -13.52 -4.23
C LYS A 19 6.36 -13.77 -3.37
N ARG A 20 6.49 -13.68 -2.04
CA ARG A 20 5.42 -14.03 -1.10
C ARG A 20 5.67 -13.45 0.28
N ILE A 21 4.61 -13.08 0.99
CA ILE A 21 4.65 -12.69 2.40
C ILE A 21 3.61 -13.52 3.15
N VAL A 22 4.00 -14.19 4.24
CA VAL A 22 3.07 -14.87 5.14
C VAL A 22 2.81 -13.94 6.32
N SER A 23 1.54 -13.59 6.51
CA SER A 23 1.05 -12.70 7.57
C SER A 23 0.05 -13.43 8.46
N PRO A 24 0.06 -13.18 9.79
CA PRO A 24 -1.09 -13.45 10.64
C PRO A 24 -2.39 -12.86 10.09
N LEU A 25 -3.54 -13.43 10.45
CA LEU A 25 -4.84 -12.90 10.05
C LEU A 25 -5.17 -11.57 10.72
N THR A 26 -4.69 -11.36 11.95
CA THR A 26 -5.05 -10.20 12.76
C THR A 26 -3.83 -9.35 13.16
N PRO A 27 -3.98 -8.02 13.24
CA PRO A 27 -2.93 -7.15 13.77
C PRO A 27 -2.77 -7.35 15.28
N GLY A 28 -1.53 -7.39 15.75
CA GLY A 28 -1.24 -7.30 17.19
C GLY A 28 -1.10 -5.84 17.66
N ALA A 29 -1.16 -5.61 18.97
CA ALA A 29 -0.99 -4.28 19.59
C ALA A 29 0.33 -3.57 19.20
N CYS A 30 1.35 -4.33 18.81
CA CYS A 30 2.63 -3.78 18.37
C CYS A 30 2.61 -3.13 16.97
N CYS A 31 1.58 -3.37 16.16
CA CYS A 31 1.53 -2.92 14.77
C CYS A 31 1.48 -1.40 14.64
N CYS A 32 0.91 -0.69 15.61
CA CYS A 32 0.78 0.78 15.55
C CYS A 32 2.14 1.49 15.43
N SER A 33 3.21 0.91 15.98
CA SER A 33 4.53 1.58 16.04
C SER A 33 5.67 0.80 15.40
N LYS A 34 5.46 -0.48 15.07
CA LYS A 34 6.52 -1.38 14.58
C LYS A 34 6.34 -1.78 13.11
N MET A 35 5.41 -1.16 12.40
CA MET A 35 5.24 -1.34 10.96
C MET A 35 6.38 -0.67 10.20
N GLU A 36 7.02 -1.42 9.30
CA GLU A 36 8.04 -0.91 8.38
C GLU A 36 7.63 -1.20 6.94
N GLN A 37 8.11 -0.38 6.01
CA GLN A 37 7.97 -0.67 4.58
C GLN A 37 8.86 -1.86 4.19
N ILE A 38 8.32 -2.73 3.34
CA ILE A 38 9.03 -3.87 2.73
C ILE A 38 9.19 -3.58 1.25
N GLY A 39 10.43 -3.48 0.79
CA GLY A 39 10.75 -3.27 -0.62
C GLY A 39 10.45 -1.84 -1.09
N VAL A 40 10.15 -1.72 -2.39
CA VAL A 40 9.92 -0.45 -3.09
C VAL A 40 8.43 -0.25 -3.38
N GLU A 41 8.05 1.00 -3.66
CA GLU A 41 6.71 1.32 -4.15
C GLU A 41 6.42 0.59 -5.46
N GLN A 42 5.20 0.09 -5.57
CA GLN A 42 4.69 -0.64 -6.72
C GLN A 42 3.55 0.15 -7.35
N HIS A 43 3.48 0.09 -8.68
CA HIS A 43 2.43 0.74 -9.45
C HIS A 43 1.59 -0.32 -10.18
N GLU A 44 0.29 -0.36 -9.90
CA GLU A 44 -0.66 -1.29 -10.51
C GLU A 44 -1.94 -0.54 -10.90
N GLU A 45 -2.31 -0.56 -12.18
CA GLU A 45 -3.60 -0.08 -12.70
C GLU A 45 -3.98 1.36 -12.28
N GLY A 46 -2.99 2.26 -12.15
CA GLY A 46 -3.22 3.64 -11.69
C GLY A 46 -3.21 3.80 -10.17
N TRP A 47 -2.72 2.81 -9.42
CA TRP A 47 -2.54 2.88 -7.97
C TRP A 47 -1.08 2.68 -7.62
N SER A 48 -0.57 3.55 -6.74
CA SER A 48 0.71 3.35 -6.06
C SER A 48 0.47 2.70 -4.71
N PHE A 49 1.28 1.70 -4.36
CA PHE A 49 1.20 1.05 -3.07
C PHE A 49 2.55 0.53 -2.59
N ILE A 50 2.70 0.43 -1.28
CA ILE A 50 3.82 -0.24 -0.61
C ILE A 50 3.30 -1.40 0.23
N TYR A 51 4.14 -2.40 0.43
CA TYR A 51 3.90 -3.39 1.47
C TYR A 51 4.47 -2.89 2.78
N LYS A 52 3.70 -3.03 3.88
CA LYS A 52 4.19 -2.79 5.24
C LYS A 52 4.14 -4.08 6.04
N ARG A 53 5.12 -4.29 6.92
CA ARG A 53 5.18 -5.45 7.83
C ARG A 53 5.60 -5.01 9.23
N CYS A 54 4.98 -5.60 10.25
CA CYS A 54 5.37 -5.40 11.63
C CYS A 54 6.65 -6.17 11.95
N LYS A 55 7.68 -5.47 12.43
CA LYS A 55 8.95 -6.06 12.91
C LYS A 55 8.79 -7.10 14.01
N LYS A 56 7.72 -6.98 14.82
CA LYS A 56 7.51 -7.80 16.01
C LYS A 56 6.63 -9.03 15.75
N CYS A 57 5.43 -8.84 15.22
CA CYS A 57 4.48 -9.95 15.00
C CYS A 57 4.42 -10.44 13.55
N GLY A 58 5.06 -9.75 12.60
CA GLY A 58 5.02 -10.13 11.18
C GLY A 58 3.71 -9.84 10.46
N PHE A 59 2.73 -9.20 11.10
CA PHE A 59 1.51 -8.73 10.44
C PHE A 59 1.85 -7.79 9.28
N SER A 60 1.31 -8.07 8.11
CA SER A 60 1.66 -7.40 6.86
C SER A 60 0.42 -6.89 6.13
N VAL A 61 0.53 -5.72 5.51
CA VAL A 61 -0.57 -5.08 4.77
C VAL A 61 -0.07 -4.48 3.46
N ARG A 62 -0.99 -4.36 2.50
CA ARG A 62 -0.81 -3.53 1.30
C ARG A 62 -1.35 -2.13 1.61
N HIS A 63 -0.48 -1.14 1.64
CA HIS A 63 -0.82 0.25 1.95
C HIS A 63 -0.81 1.06 0.65
N VAL A 64 -2.00 1.44 0.17
CA VAL A 64 -2.16 2.32 -0.99
C VAL A 64 -1.65 3.71 -0.62
N THR A 65 -0.66 4.21 -1.36
CA THR A 65 0.00 5.50 -1.10
C THR A 65 -0.60 6.62 -1.95
N ALA A 66 -0.98 6.32 -3.18
CA ALA A 66 -1.63 7.28 -4.06
C ALA A 66 -2.54 6.58 -5.06
N ARG A 67 -3.56 7.31 -5.51
CA ARG A 67 -4.20 7.05 -6.78
C ARG A 67 -3.45 7.88 -7.80
N SER A 68 -2.71 7.23 -8.70
CA SER A 68 -2.24 7.93 -9.87
C SER A 68 -3.47 8.19 -10.74
N PRO A 69 -3.81 9.45 -11.07
CA PRO A 69 -4.76 9.68 -12.13
C PRO A 69 -4.14 9.01 -13.35
N GLN A 70 -4.73 7.88 -13.79
CA GLN A 70 -4.51 7.39 -15.15
C GLN A 70 -4.58 8.64 -15.99
N LEU A 71 -3.46 9.01 -16.62
CA LEU A 71 -3.43 10.08 -17.59
C LEU A 71 -4.62 9.77 -18.50
N LEU A 72 -5.70 10.55 -18.36
CA LEU A 72 -6.59 10.78 -19.49
C LEU A 72 -5.60 11.17 -20.56
N THR A 73 -5.35 10.24 -21.48
CA THR A 73 -4.54 10.48 -22.64
C THR A 73 -5.26 11.63 -23.33
N LYS A 74 -4.73 12.84 -23.14
CA LYS A 74 -5.23 14.05 -23.78
C LYS A 74 -5.09 13.81 -25.29
N LYS A 75 -6.13 13.27 -25.92
CA LYS A 75 -6.51 13.76 -27.25
C LYS A 75 -7.19 15.10 -26.97
N GLY A 76 -6.55 16.15 -27.46
CA GLY A 76 -6.64 17.50 -26.93
C GLY A 76 -8.05 18.02 -26.66
N SER A 77 -8.25 18.63 -25.50
CA SER A 77 -8.69 20.02 -25.38
C SER A 77 -8.79 20.39 -23.89
N ARG A 78 -8.05 21.44 -23.54
CA ARG A 78 -8.25 22.39 -22.44
C ARG A 78 -9.06 21.90 -21.22
N PHE A 79 -8.37 21.53 -20.15
CA PHE A 79 -8.95 21.55 -18.79
C PHE A 79 -8.04 22.37 -17.88
N GLU A 80 -8.59 23.51 -17.45
CA GLU A 80 -8.08 24.40 -16.41
C GLU A 80 -8.22 23.72 -15.05
N TYR A 81 -7.16 23.75 -14.26
CA TYR A 81 -7.21 23.38 -12.84
C TYR A 81 -7.64 24.62 -12.05
N LYS A 82 -8.68 24.51 -11.23
CA LYS A 82 -9.01 25.55 -10.23
C LYS A 82 -8.56 25.03 -8.88
N GLU A 83 -7.46 25.58 -8.39
CA GLU A 83 -6.94 25.33 -7.05
C GLU A 83 -7.99 25.73 -6.01
N LEU A 84 -8.44 24.78 -5.19
CA LEU A 84 -9.24 25.11 -4.01
C LEU A 84 -8.28 25.57 -2.91
N THR A 85 -7.94 26.86 -2.94
CA THR A 85 -7.38 27.54 -1.77
C THR A 85 -8.47 27.64 -0.71
N GLY A 86 -8.45 26.72 0.25
CA GLY A 86 -9.23 26.85 1.47
C GLY A 86 -8.69 28.00 2.30
N PHE A 87 -9.40 29.14 2.31
CA PHE A 87 -9.24 30.15 3.35
C PHE A 87 -9.90 29.61 4.63
N HIS A 88 -9.07 29.32 5.65
CA HIS A 88 -9.53 29.27 7.03
C HIS A 88 -9.67 30.71 7.54
N ASN A 89 -10.83 31.04 8.09
CA ASN A 89 -11.01 32.19 8.97
C ASN A 89 -11.27 31.68 10.39
#